data_AF-A0A7Y4T5N9-F1
#
_entry.id   AF-A0A7Y4T5N9-F1
#
_cell.length_a   1.000
_cell.length_b   1.000
_cell.length_c   1.000
_cell.angle_alpha   90.00
_cell.angle_beta   90.00
_cell.angle_gamma   90.00
#
_symmetry.space_group_name_H-M   'P 1'
#
loop_
_entity.id
_entity.type
_entity.pdbx_description
1 polymer ?
#
loop_
_entity_poly.entity_id
_entity_poly.type
_entity_poly.pdbx_seq_one_letter_code
_entity_poly.pdbx_strand_id
1 'polypeptide(L)'
;MVPRGSPRGEGGPLKLLQKRLRRRCDVCLPRVDERNRRLIRVPVTAIWSRADGIVDWRACIDPHDRDIDHVEVRATHLSLGFDPHVLRIVANRLGTQNR
;
A
#
# COMPACT_ATOMS: atom_id res chain seq x y z
N MET A 1 -32.22 4.91 24.84
CA MET A 1 -31.89 3.65 25.51
C MET A 1 -30.76 2.97 24.72
N VAL A 2 -29.54 2.95 25.29
CA VAL A 2 -28.29 2.19 24.95
C VAL A 2 -27.63 2.42 23.55
N PRO A 3 -26.27 2.42 23.39
CA PRO A 3 -25.23 3.04 24.22
C PRO A 3 -24.18 3.86 23.42
N ARG A 4 -23.27 4.47 24.20
CA ARG A 4 -21.97 5.05 23.82
C ARG A 4 -21.12 4.04 23.03
N GLY A 5 -20.59 4.48 21.89
CA GLY A 5 -19.48 3.84 21.18
C GLY A 5 -18.40 4.88 20.91
N SER A 6 -17.22 4.67 21.48
CA SER A 6 -16.05 5.56 21.50
C SER A 6 -15.58 5.99 20.10
N PRO A 7 -14.99 7.19 19.92
CA PRO A 7 -14.35 7.56 18.65
C PRO A 7 -13.04 6.78 18.56
N ARG A 8 -13.08 5.59 17.94
CA ARG A 8 -11.85 4.85 17.62
C ARG A 8 -11.26 5.40 16.33
N GLY A 9 -10.31 6.32 16.52
CA GLY A 9 -9.02 6.30 15.82
C GLY A 9 -9.07 6.49 14.31
N GLU A 10 -9.05 7.76 13.91
CA GLU A 10 -8.68 8.23 12.58
C GLU A 10 -7.30 7.69 12.16
N GLY A 11 -7.17 7.15 10.94
CA GLY A 11 -6.03 6.27 10.64
C GLY A 11 -5.23 6.45 9.35
N GLY A 12 -5.46 7.47 8.50
CA GLY A 12 -4.96 7.75 7.11
C GLY A 12 -3.82 6.93 6.39
N PRO A 13 -3.83 6.82 5.02
CA PRO A 13 -3.21 5.80 4.12
C PRO A 13 -1.75 5.27 4.18
N LEU A 14 -1.54 4.17 3.44
CA LEU A 14 -0.29 3.52 2.93
C LEU A 14 1.03 3.86 3.64
N LYS A 15 1.41 3.08 4.65
CA LYS A 15 2.72 3.24 5.29
C LYS A 15 3.81 2.96 4.25
N LEU A 16 4.75 3.85 3.96
CA LEU A 16 6.00 3.46 3.31
C LEU A 16 7.00 3.23 4.43
N LEU A 17 7.09 2.01 4.96
CA LEU A 17 8.07 1.70 6.00
C LEU A 17 8.84 0.41 5.70
N GLN A 18 10.12 0.60 5.37
CA GLN A 18 11.12 -0.44 5.10
C GLN A 18 11.47 -1.21 6.38
N LYS A 19 11.58 -2.53 6.26
CA LYS A 19 11.54 -3.47 7.40
C LYS A 19 12.89 -3.73 8.09
N ARG A 20 14.01 -3.16 7.62
CA ARG A 20 15.35 -3.54 8.14
C ARG A 20 16.28 -2.43 8.64
N LEU A 21 15.87 -1.16 8.56
CA LEU A 21 16.59 -0.06 9.19
C LEU A 21 15.59 0.73 10.05
N ARG A 22 15.38 0.29 11.29
CA ARG A 22 14.66 1.05 12.33
C ARG A 22 15.46 2.28 12.78
N ARG A 23 15.91 3.11 11.85
CA ARG A 23 16.21 4.51 12.19
C ARG A 23 14.89 5.25 12.03
N ARG A 24 14.13 5.31 13.13
CA ARG A 24 13.07 6.33 13.27
C ARG A 24 13.81 7.67 13.17
N CYS A 25 13.77 8.28 11.99
CA CYS A 25 14.13 9.68 11.90
C CYS A 25 12.87 10.44 12.29
N ASP A 26 12.93 11.16 13.40
CA ASP A 26 11.82 12.00 13.88
C ASP A 26 11.44 13.09 12.87
N VAL A 27 12.34 13.37 11.93
CA VAL A 27 12.18 14.37 10.87
C VAL A 27 11.31 13.87 9.70
N CYS A 28 11.42 12.61 9.27
CA CYS A 28 10.76 12.17 8.03
C CYS A 28 9.37 11.58 8.28
N LEU A 29 9.15 10.92 9.42
CA LEU A 29 7.89 10.24 9.72
C LEU A 29 6.67 11.17 9.68
N PRO A 30 6.69 12.37 10.29
CA PRO A 30 5.55 13.29 10.23
C PRO A 30 5.21 13.71 8.79
N ARG A 31 6.23 13.91 7.94
CA ARG A 31 6.04 14.29 6.53
C ARG A 31 5.46 13.15 5.69
N VAL A 32 5.85 11.90 5.96
CA VAL A 32 5.28 10.72 5.30
C VAL A 32 3.80 10.58 5.69
N ASP A 33 3.49 10.70 6.97
CA ASP A 33 2.11 10.61 7.46
C ASP A 33 1.23 11.73 6.88
N GLU A 34 1.74 12.97 6.80
CA GLU A 34 1.01 14.08 6.20
C GLU A 34 0.76 13.88 4.70
N ARG A 35 1.75 13.38 3.95
CA ARG A 35 1.57 13.01 2.53
C ARG A 35 0.50 11.94 2.38
N ASN A 36 0.55 10.93 3.23
CA ASN A 36 -0.35 9.80 3.19
C ASN A 36 -1.80 10.20 3.47
N ARG A 37 -2.07 11.25 4.24
CA ARG A 37 -3.44 11.76 4.44
C ARG A 37 -4.11 12.28 3.17
N ARG A 38 -3.36 12.50 2.08
CA ARG A 38 -3.92 12.92 0.80
C ARG A 38 -4.38 11.69 0.02
N LEU A 39 -5.70 11.54 -0.11
CA LEU A 39 -6.32 10.47 -0.89
C LEU A 39 -5.89 10.51 -2.35
N ILE A 40 -5.80 9.32 -2.94
CA ILE A 40 -5.52 9.17 -4.36
C ILE A 40 -6.85 9.29 -5.11
N ARG A 41 -6.88 10.07 -6.19
CA ARG A 41 -8.12 10.36 -6.94
C ARG A 41 -8.28 9.52 -8.21
N VAL A 42 -7.38 8.58 -8.41
CA VAL A 42 -7.34 7.71 -9.58
C VAL A 42 -7.33 6.26 -9.10
N PRO A 43 -7.89 5.32 -9.87
CA PRO A 43 -7.85 3.91 -9.50
C PRO A 43 -6.41 3.44 -9.29
N VAL A 44 -6.15 2.76 -8.18
CA VAL A 44 -4.82 2.22 -7.87
C VAL A 44 -4.89 0.72 -7.76
N THR A 45 -3.91 0.04 -8.34
CA THR A 45 -3.66 -1.38 -8.07
C THR A 45 -2.35 -1.51 -7.31
N ALA A 46 -2.42 -1.93 -6.05
CA ALA A 46 -1.28 -2.17 -5.19
C ALA A 46 -0.87 -3.65 -5.26
N ILE A 47 0.22 -3.95 -5.98
CA ILE A 47 0.78 -5.30 -6.07
C ILE A 47 1.89 -5.44 -5.02
N TRP A 48 1.79 -6.45 -4.15
CA TRP A 48 2.73 -6.64 -3.04
C TRP A 48 3.01 -8.12 -2.77
N SER A 49 4.09 -8.40 -2.03
CA SER A 49 4.50 -9.77 -1.71
C SER A 49 4.98 -9.89 -0.27
N ARG A 50 4.56 -10.96 0.42
CA ARG A 50 5.08 -11.30 1.76
C ARG A 50 6.55 -11.72 1.73
N ALA A 51 7.06 -12.14 0.57
CA ALA A 51 8.45 -12.50 0.34
C ALA A 51 9.34 -11.28 0.02
N ASP A 52 8.79 -10.06 0.03
CA ASP A 52 9.58 -8.84 -0.10
C ASP A 52 10.49 -8.66 1.14
N GLY A 53 11.80 -8.67 0.90
CA GLY A 53 12.83 -8.48 1.93
C GLY A 53 13.30 -7.04 2.12
N ILE A 54 12.86 -6.11 1.26
CA ILE A 54 13.26 -4.70 1.23
C ILE A 54 12.17 -3.83 1.87
N VAL A 55 10.94 -3.98 1.40
CA VAL A 55 9.77 -3.21 1.86
C VAL A 55 8.83 -4.10 2.66
N ASP A 56 8.32 -3.65 3.81
CA ASP A 56 7.30 -4.42 4.54
C ASP A 56 6.00 -4.40 3.73
N TRP A 57 5.47 -5.56 3.35
CA TRP A 57 4.22 -5.67 2.61
C TRP A 57 3.03 -4.99 3.29
N ARG A 58 3.01 -4.94 4.64
CA ARG A 58 1.97 -4.25 5.40
C ARG A 58 1.91 -2.76 5.09
N ALA A 59 3.04 -2.23 4.66
CA ALA A 59 3.20 -0.86 4.30
C ALA A 59 2.49 -0.57 2.95
N CYS A 60 2.50 -1.54 2.04
CA CYS A 60 1.79 -1.49 0.76
C CYS A 60 0.27 -1.64 0.88
N ILE A 61 -0.28 -1.89 2.08
CA ILE A 61 -1.73 -1.98 2.30
C ILE A 61 -2.23 -0.63 2.79
N ASP A 62 -3.26 -0.13 2.11
CA ASP A 62 -3.95 1.10 2.46
C ASP A 62 -5.18 0.78 3.30
N PRO A 63 -5.25 1.22 4.57
CA PRO A 63 -6.47 1.07 5.36
C PRO A 63 -7.57 2.10 5.07
N HIS A 64 -7.30 3.12 4.24
CA HIS A 64 -8.15 4.31 4.13
C HIS A 64 -8.81 4.49 2.78
N ASP A 65 -8.18 3.99 1.73
CA ASP A 65 -8.68 4.14 0.39
C ASP A 65 -9.37 2.85 -0.05
N ARG A 66 -10.70 2.92 -0.18
CA ARG A 66 -11.54 1.79 -0.59
C ARG A 66 -11.48 1.52 -2.10
N ASP A 67 -10.87 2.43 -2.87
CA ASP A 67 -10.75 2.33 -4.33
C ASP A 67 -9.38 1.80 -4.78
N ILE A 68 -8.61 1.25 -3.83
CA ILE A 68 -7.35 0.56 -4.11
C ILE A 68 -7.60 -0.93 -4.13
N ASP A 69 -7.21 -1.57 -5.22
CA ASP A 69 -7.22 -3.02 -5.32
C ASP A 69 -5.86 -3.60 -4.91
N HIS A 70 -5.87 -4.50 -3.94
CA HIS A 70 -4.67 -5.11 -3.37
C HIS A 70 -4.46 -6.52 -3.92
N VAL A 71 -3.35 -6.73 -4.63
CA VAL A 71 -3.00 -8.02 -5.23
C VAL A 71 -1.74 -8.58 -4.57
N GLU A 72 -1.92 -9.66 -3.78
CA GLU A 72 -0.80 -10.41 -3.21
C GLU A 72 -0.19 -11.36 -4.25
N VAL A 73 1.13 -11.30 -4.43
CA VAL A 73 1.90 -12.21 -5.30
C VAL A 73 3.05 -12.85 -4.54
N ARG A 74 3.58 -13.95 -5.08
CA ARG A 74 4.75 -14.65 -4.52
C ARG A 74 6.01 -14.32 -5.33
N ALA A 75 6.57 -13.14 -5.09
CA ALA A 75 7.79 -12.66 -5.74
C ALA A 75 8.71 -11.94 -4.75
N THR A 76 10.02 -11.93 -4.98
CA THR A 76 10.93 -11.04 -4.23
C THR A 76 10.82 -9.61 -4.75
N HIS A 77 11.33 -8.63 -4.00
CA HIS A 77 11.25 -7.21 -4.35
C HIS A 77 11.66 -6.91 -5.81
N LEU A 78 12.84 -7.39 -6.21
CA LEU A 78 13.35 -7.18 -7.57
C LEU A 78 12.54 -7.94 -8.61
N SER A 79 12.08 -9.15 -8.26
CA SER A 79 11.28 -9.98 -9.15
C SER A 79 9.90 -9.37 -9.43
N LEU A 80 9.34 -8.53 -8.56
CA LEU A 80 8.07 -7.84 -8.83
C LEU A 80 8.10 -7.05 -10.15
N GLY A 81 9.27 -6.52 -10.56
CA GLY A 81 9.41 -5.77 -11.81
C GLY A 81 9.55 -6.62 -13.07
N PHE A 82 9.87 -7.91 -12.94
CA PHE A 82 10.22 -8.78 -14.08
C PHE A 82 9.41 -10.07 -14.16
N ASP A 83 8.68 -10.42 -13.10
CA ASP A 83 7.90 -11.63 -13.02
C ASP A 83 6.76 -11.61 -14.08
N PRO A 84 6.70 -12.60 -14.99
CA PRO A 84 5.68 -12.63 -16.04
C PRO A 84 4.24 -12.65 -15.53
N HIS A 85 4.00 -13.25 -14.36
CA HIS A 85 2.68 -13.26 -13.72
C HIS A 85 2.32 -11.86 -13.24
N VAL A 86 3.26 -11.13 -12.63
CA VAL A 86 3.06 -9.72 -12.24
C VAL A 86 2.81 -8.83 -13.46
N LEU A 87 3.62 -8.96 -14.50
CA LEU A 87 3.46 -8.18 -15.73
C LEU A 87 2.11 -8.43 -16.41
N ARG A 88 1.60 -9.67 -16.38
CA ARG A 88 0.27 -10.00 -16.90
C ARG A 88 -0.85 -9.35 -16.08
N ILE A 89 -0.72 -9.29 -14.77
CA ILE A 89 -1.67 -8.56 -13.92
C ILE A 89 -1.69 -7.08 -14.33
N VAL A 90 -0.52 -6.44 -14.45
CA VAL A 90 -0.41 -5.04 -14.86
C VAL A 90 -1.05 -4.80 -16.24
N ALA A 91 -0.72 -5.64 -17.23
CA ALA A 91 -1.28 -5.55 -18.57
C ALA A 91 -2.81 -5.66 -18.57
N ASN A 92 -3.37 -6.60 -17.78
CA ASN A 92 -4.81 -6.74 -17.65
C ASN A 92 -5.46 -5.48 -17.05
N ARG A 93 -4.89 -4.94 -15.97
CA ARG A 93 -5.45 -3.74 -15.32
C ARG A 93 -5.41 -2.53 -16.24
N LEU A 94 -4.29 -2.27 -16.89
CA LEU A 94 -4.16 -1.14 -17.80
C LEU A 94 -4.99 -1.33 -19.08
N GLY A 95 -5.10 -2.55 -19.59
CA GLY A 95 -5.93 -2.87 -20.75
C GLY A 95 -7.42 -2.70 -20.49
N THR A 96 -7.89 -2.98 -19.27
CA THR A 96 -9.30 -2.78 -18.88
C THR A 96 -9.69 -1.32 -18.65
N GLN A 97 -8.73 -0.44 -18.38
CA GLN A 97 -8.99 0.99 -18.09
C GLN A 97 -9.07 1.85 -19.36
N ASN A 98 -8.72 1.30 -20.53
CA ASN A 98 -8.62 2.03 -21.79
C ASN A 98 -9.78 1.71 -22.77
N ARG A 99 -10.97 1.42 -22.23
CA ARG A 99 -12.23 1.21 -22.95
C ARG A 99 -13.31 2.08 -22.34
#